data_AF-A0A942CX10-F1
#
_entry.id   AF-A0A942CX10-F1
#
_cell.length_a   1.000
_cell.length_b   1.000
_cell.length_c   1.000
_cell.angle_alpha   90.00
_cell.angle_beta   90.00
_cell.angle_gamma   90.00
#
_symmetry.space_group_name_H-M   'P 1'
#
loop_
_entity.id
_entity.type
_entity.pdbx_description
1 polymer ?
#
loop_
_entity_poly.entity_id
_entity_poly.type
_entity_poly.pdbx_seq_one_letter_code
_entity_poly.pdbx_strand_id
1 'polypeptide(L)'
;MTFAAHLPGYKTYNALRDSAFRLGVYIGLCLFGVFGVWVVVANKFPVFERVAFGRNILAFVAAVLFALIPIARFRKSPGSMLGSGLIAWAVFSFLYRLSCLYFTALPLWHTAWQVFTAGALLYLIAATLAWIVGLVFRVRASHSAARQNHQLT
;
A
#
# COMPACT_ATOMS: atom_id res chain seq x y z
N MET A 1 -5.67 10.87 -36.33
CA MET A 1 -5.42 12.10 -35.54
C MET A 1 -6.32 12.07 -34.31
N THR A 2 -5.77 11.76 -33.14
CA THR A 2 -6.49 11.43 -31.90
C THR A 2 -6.70 12.67 -31.02
N PHE A 3 -7.74 13.44 -31.30
CA PHE A 3 -8.13 14.59 -30.46
C PHE A 3 -8.71 14.18 -29.09
N ALA A 4 -9.06 12.90 -28.89
CA ALA A 4 -9.65 12.42 -27.63
C ALA A 4 -8.65 12.21 -26.47
N ALA A 5 -7.35 12.21 -26.73
CA ALA A 5 -6.32 11.91 -25.72
C ALA A 5 -6.01 13.10 -24.75
N HIS A 6 -6.68 14.23 -24.91
CA HIS A 6 -6.41 15.47 -24.18
C HIS A 6 -7.62 16.10 -23.49
N LEU A 7 -8.68 15.34 -23.23
CA LEU A 7 -9.73 15.77 -22.31
C LEU A 7 -9.28 15.55 -20.85
N PRO A 8 -9.46 16.51 -19.93
CA PRO A 8 -9.03 16.37 -18.53
C PRO A 8 -9.64 15.13 -17.83
N GLY A 9 -10.79 14.64 -18.30
CA GLY A 9 -11.41 13.39 -17.83
C GLY A 9 -10.79 12.10 -18.39
N TYR A 10 -10.09 12.14 -19.53
CA TYR A 10 -9.44 10.96 -20.14
C TYR A 10 -8.30 10.43 -19.28
N LYS A 11 -7.48 11.32 -18.69
CA LYS A 11 -6.40 10.93 -17.78
C LYS A 11 -6.94 10.27 -16.52
N THR A 12 -8.01 10.80 -15.94
CA THR A 12 -8.67 10.26 -14.75
C THR A 12 -9.33 8.91 -15.04
N TYR A 13 -10.01 8.78 -16.19
CA TYR A 13 -10.60 7.50 -16.63
C TYR A 13 -9.53 6.43 -16.89
N ASN A 14 -8.41 6.78 -17.52
CA ASN A 14 -7.32 5.83 -17.75
C ASN A 14 -6.58 5.47 -16.46
N ALA A 15 -6.45 6.41 -15.50
CA ALA A 15 -5.94 6.13 -14.16
C ALA A 15 -6.88 5.21 -13.36
N LEU A 16 -8.21 5.36 -13.50
CA LEU A 16 -9.21 4.44 -12.91
C LEU A 16 -9.16 3.04 -13.57
N ARG A 17 -8.82 2.99 -14.87
CA ARG A 17 -8.59 1.74 -15.62
C ARG A 17 -7.22 1.12 -15.31
N ASP A 18 -6.31 1.88 -14.70
CA ASP A 18 -4.96 1.45 -14.39
C ASP A 18 -4.98 0.34 -13.32
N SER A 19 -4.19 -0.70 -13.56
CA SER A 19 -4.10 -1.88 -12.70
C SER A 19 -3.59 -1.51 -11.31
N ALA A 20 -2.75 -0.48 -11.20
CA ALA A 20 -2.24 0.04 -9.93
C ALA A 20 -3.36 0.66 -9.06
N PHE A 21 -4.27 1.43 -9.66
CA PHE A 21 -5.37 2.05 -8.94
C PHE A 21 -6.34 1.01 -8.39
N ARG A 22 -6.80 0.09 -9.25
CA ARG A 22 -7.71 -1.00 -8.86
C ARG A 22 -7.11 -1.84 -7.73
N LEU A 23 -5.83 -2.23 -7.87
CA LEU A 23 -5.14 -3.00 -6.86
C LEU A 23 -5.07 -2.24 -5.52
N GLY A 24 -4.74 -0.94 -5.58
CA GLY A 24 -4.72 -0.09 -4.40
C GLY A 24 -6.07 -0.07 -3.68
N VAL A 25 -7.17 0.15 -4.41
CA VAL A 25 -8.52 0.15 -3.83
C VAL A 25 -8.87 -1.20 -3.19
N TYR A 26 -8.63 -2.32 -3.87
CA TYR A 26 -8.91 -3.65 -3.31
C TYR A 26 -8.12 -3.91 -2.03
N ILE A 27 -6.84 -3.57 -2.00
CA ILE A 27 -5.99 -3.75 -0.83
C ILE A 27 -6.46 -2.85 0.32
N GLY A 28 -6.83 -1.60 0.04
CA GLY A 28 -7.38 -0.70 1.05
C GLY A 28 -8.67 -1.24 1.69
N LEU A 29 -9.54 -1.85 0.88
CA LEU A 29 -10.76 -2.53 1.36
C LEU A 29 -10.43 -3.78 2.19
N CYS A 30 -9.47 -4.61 1.76
CA CYS A 30 -9.02 -5.78 2.53
C CYS A 30 -8.42 -5.37 3.89
N LEU A 31 -7.55 -4.36 3.91
CA LEU A 31 -6.98 -3.81 5.14
C LEU A 31 -8.07 -3.31 6.08
N PHE A 32 -9.06 -2.60 5.54
CA PHE A 32 -10.20 -2.16 6.33
C PHE A 32 -11.04 -3.33 6.86
N GLY A 33 -11.25 -4.38 6.06
CA GLY A 33 -11.94 -5.59 6.48
C GLY A 33 -11.23 -6.28 7.66
N VAL A 34 -9.91 -6.47 7.54
CA VAL A 34 -9.09 -7.03 8.64
C VAL A 34 -9.20 -6.17 9.89
N PHE A 35 -9.06 -4.85 9.75
CA PHE A 35 -9.18 -3.91 10.87
C PHE A 35 -10.58 -3.94 11.49
N GLY A 36 -11.64 -3.90 10.69
CA GLY A 36 -13.02 -3.91 11.15
C GLY A 36 -13.37 -5.20 11.90
N VAL A 37 -12.98 -6.36 11.36
CA VAL A 37 -13.12 -7.65 12.05
C VAL A 37 -12.36 -7.63 13.37
N TRP A 38 -11.12 -7.12 13.39
CA TRP A 38 -10.34 -7.02 14.62
C TRP A 38 -11.01 -6.12 15.66
N VAL A 39 -11.52 -4.95 15.28
CA VAL A 39 -12.24 -4.03 16.18
C VAL A 39 -13.52 -4.67 16.72
N VAL A 40 -14.31 -5.34 15.88
CA VAL A 40 -15.54 -6.01 16.31
C VAL A 40 -15.23 -7.14 17.28
N VAL A 41 -14.25 -8.00 16.95
CA VAL A 41 -13.85 -9.10 17.83
C VAL A 41 -13.29 -8.59 19.15
N ALA A 42 -12.54 -7.47 19.12
CA ALA A 42 -12.00 -6.84 20.32
C ALA A 42 -13.07 -6.28 21.26
N ASN A 43 -14.14 -5.70 20.71
CA ASN A 43 -15.16 -5.02 21.51
C ASN A 43 -16.37 -5.90 21.87
N LYS A 44 -16.69 -6.92 21.07
CA LYS A 44 -17.91 -7.74 21.28
C LYS A 44 -17.65 -9.07 22.00
N PHE A 45 -16.42 -9.55 22.04
CA PHE A 45 -16.10 -10.87 22.58
C PHE A 45 -14.97 -10.81 23.64
N PRO A 46 -15.31 -10.43 24.89
CA PRO A 46 -14.34 -10.36 25.99
C PRO A 46 -13.71 -11.71 26.34
N VAL A 47 -14.30 -12.83 25.90
CA VAL A 47 -13.73 -14.19 26.01
C VAL A 47 -12.32 -14.27 25.38
N PHE A 48 -12.03 -13.45 24.36
CA PHE A 48 -10.71 -13.42 23.73
C PHE A 48 -9.67 -12.57 24.48
N GLU A 49 -9.97 -12.02 25.66
CA GLU A 49 -8.97 -11.31 26.48
C GLU A 49 -7.78 -12.19 26.85
N ARG A 50 -8.03 -13.48 27.16
CA ARG A 50 -6.98 -14.47 27.46
C ARG A 50 -6.04 -14.72 26.28
N VAL A 51 -6.48 -14.45 25.06
CA VAL A 51 -5.71 -14.59 23.81
C VAL A 51 -5.57 -13.24 23.08
N ALA A 52 -5.69 -12.12 23.80
CA ALA A 52 -5.65 -10.78 23.20
C ALA A 52 -4.34 -10.55 22.43
N PHE A 53 -3.22 -11.02 22.97
CA PHE A 53 -1.92 -10.96 22.32
C PHE A 53 -1.92 -11.72 20.99
N GLY A 54 -2.41 -12.97 20.98
CA GLY A 54 -2.46 -13.80 19.77
C GLY A 54 -3.37 -13.22 18.68
N ARG A 55 -4.55 -12.71 19.05
CA ARG A 55 -5.46 -12.03 18.12
C ARG A 55 -4.81 -10.77 17.53
N ASN A 56 -4.13 -9.97 18.35
CA ASN A 56 -3.48 -8.75 17.90
C ASN A 56 -2.32 -9.05 16.95
N ILE A 57 -1.51 -10.07 17.24
CA ILE A 57 -0.47 -10.54 16.31
C ILE A 57 -1.09 -11.01 15.00
N LEU A 58 -2.15 -11.82 15.06
CA LEU A 58 -2.79 -12.35 13.85
C LEU A 58 -3.33 -11.22 12.95
N ALA A 59 -4.01 -10.24 13.55
CA ALA A 59 -4.51 -9.07 12.82
C ALA A 59 -3.38 -8.21 12.26
N PHE A 60 -2.30 -8.02 13.03
CA PHE A 60 -1.12 -7.31 12.57
C PHE A 60 -0.44 -8.02 11.39
N VAL A 61 -0.21 -9.33 11.49
CA VAL A 61 0.39 -10.15 10.42
C VAL A 61 -0.49 -10.10 9.17
N ALA A 62 -1.81 -10.26 9.31
CA ALA A 62 -2.74 -10.15 8.19
C ALA A 62 -2.65 -8.78 7.51
N ALA A 63 -2.65 -7.69 8.29
CA ALA A 63 -2.52 -6.33 7.75
C ALA A 63 -1.18 -6.12 7.02
N VAL A 64 -0.08 -6.60 7.59
CA VAL A 64 1.25 -6.54 6.95
C VAL A 64 1.27 -7.32 5.64
N LEU A 65 0.71 -8.53 5.61
CA LEU A 65 0.66 -9.34 4.38
C LEU A 65 -0.08 -8.62 3.26
N PHE A 66 -1.23 -8.00 3.55
CA PHE A 66 -1.96 -7.19 2.56
C PHE A 66 -1.18 -5.94 2.14
N ALA A 67 -0.54 -5.24 3.07
CA ALA A 67 0.28 -4.05 2.80
C ALA A 67 1.55 -4.35 1.98
N LEU A 68 2.04 -5.60 2.01
CA LEU A 68 3.17 -6.04 1.20
C LEU A 68 2.80 -6.36 -0.25
N ILE A 69 1.52 -6.56 -0.58
CA ILE A 69 1.07 -6.92 -1.93
C ILE A 69 1.50 -5.89 -3.00
N PRO A 70 1.31 -4.56 -2.81
CA PRO A 70 1.76 -3.57 -3.78
C PRO A 70 3.27 -3.63 -4.00
N ILE A 71 4.02 -3.84 -2.91
CA ILE A 71 5.48 -3.94 -2.91
C ILE A 71 5.92 -5.15 -3.71
N ALA A 72 5.35 -6.32 -3.45
CA ALA A 72 5.66 -7.55 -4.17
C ALA A 72 5.24 -7.49 -5.65
N ARG A 73 4.09 -6.87 -5.96
CA ARG A 73 3.55 -6.80 -7.32
C ARG A 73 4.31 -5.83 -8.22
N PHE A 74 4.74 -4.69 -7.69
CA PHE A 74 5.35 -3.59 -8.46
C PHE A 74 6.85 -3.38 -8.18
N ARG A 75 7.59 -4.42 -7.78
CA ARG A 75 9.04 -4.35 -7.48
C ARG A 75 9.89 -3.70 -8.58
N LYS A 76 9.45 -3.79 -9.84
CA LYS A 76 10.17 -3.25 -11.01
C LYS A 76 9.71 -1.85 -11.43
N SER A 77 8.62 -1.34 -10.85
CA SER A 77 8.04 -0.02 -11.14
C SER A 77 7.75 0.74 -9.84
N PRO A 78 8.74 1.50 -9.32
CA PRO A 78 8.61 2.18 -8.03
C PRO A 78 7.47 3.21 -8.02
N GLY A 79 7.17 3.85 -9.16
CA GLY A 79 6.04 4.78 -9.27
C GLY A 79 4.68 4.09 -9.12
N SER A 80 4.46 2.96 -9.80
CA SER A 80 3.21 2.20 -9.67
C SER A 80 3.07 1.59 -8.26
N MET A 81 4.18 1.21 -7.64
CA MET A 81 4.22 0.72 -6.26
C MET A 81 3.79 1.80 -5.27
N LEU A 82 4.36 3.00 -5.37
CA LEU A 82 4.00 4.12 -4.52
C LEU A 82 2.54 4.53 -4.73
N GLY A 83 2.11 4.65 -5.99
CA GLY A 83 0.72 5.01 -6.31
C GLY A 83 -0.30 4.02 -5.75
N SER A 84 -0.12 2.72 -6.00
CA SER A 84 -1.03 1.69 -5.48
C SER A 84 -1.02 1.59 -3.96
N GLY A 85 0.15 1.72 -3.32
CA GLY A 85 0.28 1.74 -1.86
C GLY A 85 -0.40 2.96 -1.21
N LEU A 86 -0.19 4.15 -1.76
CA LEU A 86 -0.84 5.38 -1.30
C LEU A 86 -2.36 5.31 -1.47
N ILE A 87 -2.85 4.78 -2.59
CA ILE A 87 -4.30 4.60 -2.81
C ILE A 87 -4.87 3.62 -1.79
N ALA A 88 -4.20 2.48 -1.56
CA ALA A 88 -4.63 1.52 -0.55
C ALA A 88 -4.72 2.16 0.84
N TRP A 89 -3.68 2.92 1.22
CA TRP A 89 -3.64 3.55 2.54
C TRP A 89 -4.61 4.72 2.67
N ALA A 90 -4.87 5.46 1.59
CA ALA A 90 -5.88 6.51 1.55
C ALA A 90 -7.29 5.95 1.76
N VAL A 91 -7.63 4.87 1.03
CA VAL A 91 -8.91 4.17 1.19
C VAL A 91 -9.07 3.65 2.61
N PHE A 92 -8.04 3.00 3.16
CA PHE A 92 -8.05 2.53 4.54
C PHE A 92 -8.24 3.67 5.54
N SER A 93 -7.50 4.77 5.41
CA SER A 93 -7.56 5.91 6.32
C SER A 93 -8.92 6.62 6.26
N PHE A 94 -9.52 6.70 5.08
CA PHE A 94 -10.87 7.23 4.90
C PHE A 94 -11.92 6.36 5.63
N LEU A 95 -11.86 5.04 5.45
CA LEU A 95 -12.77 4.11 6.13
C LEU A 95 -12.52 4.06 7.64
N TYR A 96 -11.28 4.22 8.09
CA TYR A 96 -10.93 4.40 9.50
C TYR A 96 -11.58 5.67 10.06
N ARG A 97 -11.56 6.79 9.32
CA ARG A 97 -12.25 8.03 9.74
C ARG A 97 -13.75 7.83 9.89
N LEU A 98 -14.39 7.08 8.98
CA LEU A 98 -15.80 6.71 9.10
C LEU A 98 -16.05 5.85 10.34
N SER A 99 -15.14 4.93 10.65
CA SER A 99 -15.23 4.07 11.84
C SER A 99 -15.10 4.85 13.14
N CYS A 100 -14.33 5.93 13.17
CA CYS A 100 -14.27 6.84 14.32
C CYS A 100 -15.63 7.48 14.66
N LEU A 101 -16.56 7.58 13.69
CA LEU A 101 -17.92 8.09 13.95
C LEU A 101 -18.75 7.09 14.79
N TYR A 102 -18.49 5.79 14.63
CA TYR A 102 -19.16 4.73 15.39
C TYR A 102 -18.42 4.40 16.68
N PHE A 103 -17.09 4.36 16.64
CA PHE A 103 -16.24 4.07 17.77
C PHE A 103 -15.47 5.33 18.20
N THR A 104 -16.05 6.08 19.12
CA THR A 104 -15.56 7.39 19.58
C THR A 104 -14.22 7.33 20.33
N ALA A 105 -13.81 6.16 20.81
CA ALA A 105 -12.53 5.93 21.48
C ALA A 105 -11.34 5.73 20.53
N LEU A 106 -11.55 5.42 19.25
CA LEU A 106 -10.47 5.23 18.26
C LEU A 106 -9.62 6.50 18.02
N PRO A 107 -10.22 7.69 17.79
CA PRO A 107 -9.43 8.89 17.51
C PRO A 107 -8.58 9.38 18.70
N LEU A 108 -8.81 8.84 19.91
CA LEU A 108 -8.01 9.16 21.10
C LEU A 108 -6.57 8.65 21.00
N TRP A 109 -6.36 7.52 20.31
CA TRP A 109 -5.06 6.91 20.14
C TRP A 109 -4.34 7.45 18.91
N HIS A 110 -5.02 7.40 17.76
CA HIS A 110 -4.51 7.94 16.51
C HIS A 110 -5.62 8.61 15.71
N THR A 111 -5.38 9.85 15.31
CA THR A 111 -6.26 10.56 14.38
C THR A 111 -6.13 9.97 12.97
N ALA A 112 -7.21 10.02 12.18
CA ALA A 112 -7.17 9.51 10.80
C ALA A 112 -6.07 10.16 9.94
N TRP A 113 -5.74 11.42 10.22
CA TRP A 113 -4.64 12.12 9.57
C TRP A 113 -3.27 11.52 9.93
N GLN A 114 -3.04 11.18 11.20
CA GLN A 114 -1.82 10.48 11.63
C GLN A 114 -1.72 9.10 11.00
N VAL A 115 -2.82 8.34 10.95
CA VAL A 115 -2.87 7.02 10.29
C VAL A 115 -2.51 7.15 8.81
N PHE A 116 -3.07 8.13 8.12
CA PHE A 116 -2.76 8.40 6.71
C PHE A 116 -1.28 8.74 6.52
N THR A 117 -0.77 9.69 7.31
CA THR A 117 0.62 10.16 7.24
C THR A 117 1.60 9.03 7.51
N ALA A 118 1.32 8.16 8.49
CA ALA A 118 2.17 7.04 8.82
C ALA A 118 2.34 6.08 7.65
N GLY A 119 1.25 5.69 6.97
CA GLY A 119 1.38 4.82 5.80
C GLY A 119 1.95 5.52 4.58
N ALA A 120 1.66 6.81 4.39
CA ALA A 120 2.29 7.58 3.32
C ALA A 120 3.82 7.58 3.46
N LEU A 121 4.33 7.81 4.68
CA LEU A 121 5.76 7.73 4.99
C LEU A 121 6.31 6.31 4.76
N LEU A 122 5.61 5.26 5.22
CA LEU A 122 6.04 3.88 5.03
C LEU A 122 6.18 3.51 3.55
N TYR A 123 5.16 3.82 2.73
CA TYR A 123 5.23 3.55 1.30
C TYR A 123 6.25 4.41 0.57
N LEU A 124 6.48 5.66 1.02
CA LEU A 124 7.54 6.51 0.48
C LEU A 124 8.93 5.94 0.75
N ILE A 125 9.18 5.48 1.98
CA ILE A 125 10.44 4.82 2.34
C ILE A 125 10.61 3.54 1.51
N ALA A 126 9.57 2.70 1.44
CA ALA A 126 9.62 1.47 0.66
C ALA A 126 9.89 1.74 -0.82
N ALA A 127 9.25 2.74 -1.41
CA ALA A 127 9.45 3.16 -2.80
C ALA A 127 10.87 3.67 -3.04
N THR A 128 11.40 4.46 -2.11
CA THR A 128 12.78 4.97 -2.18
C THR A 128 13.79 3.81 -2.15
N LEU A 129 13.61 2.85 -1.24
CA LEU A 129 14.47 1.66 -1.17
C LEU A 129 14.37 0.80 -2.43
N ALA A 130 13.15 0.56 -2.93
CA ALA A 130 12.95 -0.20 -4.17
C ALA A 130 13.60 0.48 -5.38
N TRP A 131 13.55 1.81 -5.44
CA TRP A 131 14.20 2.60 -6.48
C TRP A 131 15.73 2.51 -6.41
N ILE A 132 16.32 2.66 -5.21
CA ILE A 132 17.77 2.53 -4.98
C ILE A 132 18.25 1.14 -5.40
N VAL A 133 17.57 0.09 -4.95
CA VAL A 133 17.90 -1.30 -5.31
C VAL A 133 17.82 -1.49 -6.82
N GLY A 134 16.78 -0.96 -7.48
CA GLY A 134 16.64 -0.99 -8.93
C GLY A 134 17.78 -0.29 -9.67
N LEU A 135 18.27 0.85 -9.17
CA LEU A 135 19.42 1.57 -9.70
C LEU A 135 20.70 0.73 -9.61
N VAL A 136 20.99 0.16 -8.43
CA VAL A 136 22.17 -0.69 -8.23
C VAL A 136 22.17 -1.89 -9.17
N PHE A 137 21.04 -2.56 -9.35
CA PHE A 137 20.94 -3.70 -10.28
C PHE A 137 21.16 -3.28 -11.74
N ARG A 138 20.61 -2.13 -12.17
CA ARG A 138 20.81 -1.62 -13.53
C ARG A 138 22.27 -1.28 -13.79
N VAL A 139 22.93 -0.59 -12.87
CA VAL A 139 24.36 -0.24 -12.99
C VAL A 139 25.22 -1.51 -13.07
N ARG A 140 24.95 -2.52 -12.24
CA ARG A 140 25.64 -3.81 -12.28
C ARG A 140 25.45 -4.52 -13.62
N ALA A 141 24.21 -4.58 -14.12
CA ALA A 141 23.91 -5.21 -15.40
C ALA A 141 24.64 -4.51 -16.57
N SER A 142 24.70 -3.18 -16.57
CA SER A 142 25.43 -2.41 -17.59
C SER A 142 26.94 -2.67 -17.52
N HIS A 143 27.52 -2.79 -16.32
CA HIS A 143 28.94 -3.14 -16.16
C HIS A 143 29.27 -4.55 -16.65
N SER A 144 28.41 -5.53 -16.36
CA SER A 144 28.57 -6.90 -16.85
C SER A 144 28.48 -6.98 -18.38
N ALA A 145 27.53 -6.26 -18.99
CA ALA A 145 27.36 -6.22 -20.44
C ALA A 145 28.56 -5.54 -21.16
N ALA A 146 29.05 -4.43 -20.63
CA ALA A 146 30.22 -3.73 -21.18
C ALA A 146 31.50 -4.59 -21.14
N ARG A 147 31.69 -5.37 -20.06
CA ARG A 147 32.83 -6.28 -19.90
C ARG A 147 32.81 -7.43 -20.91
N GLN A 148 31.63 -7.94 -21.23
CA GLN A 148 31.46 -9.05 -22.17
C GLN A 148 31.74 -8.64 -23.61
N ASN A 149 31.33 -7.43 -24.01
CA ASN A 149 31.63 -6.89 -25.35
C ASN A 149 33.14 -6.67 -25.58
N HIS A 150 33.91 -6.31 -24.55
CA HIS A 150 35.35 -6.11 -24.65
C HIS A 150 36.15 -7.43 -24.73
N GLN A 151 35.55 -8.60 -24.45
CA GLN A 151 36.22 -9.90 -24.62
C GLN A 151 35.99 -10.51 -26.02
N LEU A 152 35.10 -9.94 -26.82
CA LEU A 152 34.72 -10.44 -28.16
C LEU A 152 35.35 -9.62 -29.30
N THR A 153 36.12 -8.59 -28.98
CA THR A 153 36.96 -7.78 -29.88
C THR A 153 38.42 -8.05 -29.61
#